data_AF-A0A0R3SJB5-F1
#
_entry.id   AF-A0A0R3SJB5-F1
#
_cell.length_a   1.000
_cell.length_b   1.000
_cell.length_c   1.000
_cell.angle_alpha   90.00
_cell.angle_beta   90.00
_cell.angle_gamma   90.00
#
_symmetry.space_group_name_H-M   'P 1'
#
loop_
_entity.id
_entity.type
_entity.pdbx_description
1 polymer ?
#
loop_
_entity_poly.entity_id
_entity_poly.type
_entity_poly.pdbx_seq_one_letter_code
_entity_poly.pdbx_strand_id
1 'polypeptide(L)'
;MGCLLSKEDREALEQSRNIDKKLKEDGMQAAKDVKLLLLGAGESGKSTIVKQMRIIHEGGFTQEDNKQFKPVVYSNTIQSIAAILRAMNTLGIPYGNPKQCTV
;
A
#
# COMPACT_ATOMS: atom_id res chain seq x y z
N MET A 1 2.10 43.61 -34.37
CA MET A 1 2.75 42.93 -33.24
C MET A 1 2.89 41.45 -33.56
N GLY A 2 3.93 41.08 -34.30
CA GLY A 2 4.23 39.69 -34.64
C GLY A 2 5.58 39.34 -34.05
N CYS A 3 5.59 38.82 -32.82
CA CYS A 3 6.80 38.25 -32.25
C CYS A 3 7.01 36.87 -32.90
N LEU A 4 8.10 36.73 -33.65
CA LEU A 4 8.55 35.44 -34.19
C LEU A 4 8.99 34.58 -33.00
N LEU A 5 8.09 33.74 -32.50
CA LEU A 5 8.43 32.73 -31.49
C LEU A 5 9.54 31.83 -32.02
N SER A 6 10.56 31.58 -31.20
CA SER A 6 11.61 30.63 -31.54
C SER A 6 11.01 29.22 -31.69
N LYS A 7 11.74 28.30 -32.32
CA LYS A 7 11.28 26.89 -32.43
C LYS A 7 11.07 26.28 -31.04
N GLU A 8 11.94 26.61 -30.09
CA GLU A 8 11.88 26.18 -28.70
C GLU A 8 10.62 26.70 -28.00
N ASP A 9 10.25 27.97 -28.21
CA ASP A 9 9.02 28.54 -27.63
C ASP A 9 7.76 27.85 -28.19
N ARG A 10 7.77 27.49 -29.48
CA ARG A 10 6.67 26.74 -30.12
C ARG A 10 6.53 25.33 -29.55
N GLU A 11 7.64 24.63 -29.38
CA GLU A 11 7.66 23.29 -28.78
C GLU A 11 7.21 23.33 -27.32
N ALA A 12 7.65 24.31 -26.55
CA ALA A 12 7.20 24.52 -25.16
C ALA A 12 5.69 24.83 -25.09
N LEU A 13 5.18 25.67 -25.99
CA LEU A 13 3.75 25.96 -26.11
C LEU A 13 2.93 24.71 -26.47
N GLU A 14 3.42 23.87 -27.37
CA GLU A 14 2.75 22.62 -27.74
C GLU A 14 2.77 21.60 -26.60
N GLN A 15 3.90 21.48 -25.89
CA GLN A 15 3.99 20.67 -24.68
C GLN A 15 3.02 21.15 -23.59
N SER A 16 2.94 22.46 -23.34
CA SER A 16 1.99 23.03 -22.38
C SER A 16 0.55 22.69 -22.74
N ARG A 17 0.16 22.85 -24.02
CA ARG A 17 -1.20 22.48 -24.48
C ARG A 17 -1.49 21.00 -24.30
N ASN A 18 -0.51 20.14 -24.54
CA ASN A 18 -0.65 18.69 -24.34
C ASN A 18 -0.81 18.34 -22.86
N ILE A 19 -0.11 19.05 -21.97
CA ILE A 19 -0.27 18.91 -20.51
C ILE A 19 -1.68 19.35 -20.10
N ASP A 20 -2.13 20.54 -20.54
CA ASP A 20 -3.46 21.05 -20.21
C ASP A 20 -4.57 20.10 -20.68
N LYS A 21 -4.40 19.51 -21.87
CA LYS A 21 -5.33 18.51 -22.40
C LYS A 21 -5.38 17.26 -21.51
N LYS A 22 -4.21 16.72 -21.11
CA LYS A 22 -4.14 15.57 -20.20
C LYS A 22 -4.75 15.89 -18.84
N LEU A 23 -4.45 17.05 -18.26
CA LEU A 23 -5.03 17.48 -16.98
C LEU A 23 -6.56 17.56 -17.04
N LYS A 24 -7.11 18.05 -18.16
CA LYS A 24 -8.56 18.10 -18.35
C LYS A 24 -9.16 16.70 -18.48
N GLU A 25 -8.51 15.79 -19.20
CA GLU A 25 -8.92 14.39 -19.34
C GLU A 25 -8.89 13.65 -17.99
N ASP A 26 -7.79 13.79 -17.25
CA ASP A 26 -7.62 13.22 -15.90
C ASP A 26 -8.67 13.78 -14.93
N GLY A 27 -8.96 15.08 -15.01
CA GLY A 27 -10.00 15.72 -14.20
C GLY A 27 -11.40 15.17 -14.49
N MET A 28 -11.73 14.93 -15.77
CA MET A 28 -13.01 14.31 -16.14
C MET A 28 -13.11 12.85 -15.70
N GLN A 29 -12.00 12.12 -15.68
CA GLN A 29 -11.96 10.74 -15.22
C GLN A 29 -12.09 10.67 -13.69
N ALA A 30 -11.31 11.49 -12.96
CA ALA A 30 -11.35 11.56 -11.50
C ALA A 30 -12.74 12.00 -10.97
N ALA A 31 -13.48 12.81 -11.73
CA ALA A 31 -14.85 13.20 -11.38
C ALA A 31 -15.84 12.03 -11.42
N LYS A 32 -15.54 10.95 -12.15
CA LYS A 32 -16.37 9.73 -12.21
C LYS A 32 -16.01 8.73 -11.10
N ASP A 33 -14.86 8.87 -10.48
CA ASP A 33 -14.39 7.95 -9.45
C ASP A 33 -15.16 8.15 -8.13
N VAL A 34 -15.70 7.04 -7.60
CA VAL A 34 -16.36 7.04 -6.29
C VAL A 34 -15.32 6.74 -5.21
N LYS A 35 -15.10 7.68 -4.30
CA LYS A 35 -14.15 7.53 -3.19
C LYS A 35 -14.87 7.01 -1.93
N LEU A 36 -14.38 5.90 -1.39
CA LEU A 36 -14.90 5.29 -0.17
C LEU A 36 -13.86 5.40 0.96
N LEU A 37 -14.32 5.79 2.15
CA LEU A 37 -13.50 5.85 3.36
C LEU A 37 -13.93 4.76 4.34
N LEU A 38 -13.01 3.85 4.66
CA LEU A 38 -13.23 2.81 5.67
C LEU A 38 -12.72 3.30 7.03
N LEU A 39 -13.64 3.47 7.99
CA LEU A 39 -13.35 3.88 9.36
C LEU A 39 -13.44 2.70 10.32
N GLY A 40 -12.65 2.74 11.39
CA GLY A 40 -12.63 1.71 12.44
C GLY A 40 -11.39 1.79 13.31
N ALA A 41 -11.44 1.17 14.49
CA ALA A 41 -10.32 1.11 15.43
C ALA A 41 -9.06 0.46 14.82
N GLY A 42 -7.91 0.61 15.49
CA GLY A 42 -6.71 -0.17 15.16
C GLY A 42 -7.06 -1.66 15.06
N GLU A 43 -6.46 -2.36 14.09
CA GLU A 43 -6.61 -3.82 13.93
C GLU A 43 -8.04 -4.33 13.64
N SER A 44 -9.02 -3.45 13.43
CA SER A 44 -10.43 -3.81 13.15
C SER A 44 -10.69 -4.50 11.80
N GLY A 45 -9.65 -4.92 11.08
CA GLY A 45 -9.79 -5.64 9.80
C GLY A 45 -10.01 -4.78 8.55
N LYS A 46 -9.85 -3.45 8.60
CA LYS A 46 -10.00 -2.57 7.42
C LYS A 46 -9.13 -3.01 6.24
N SER A 47 -7.86 -3.29 6.48
CA SER A 47 -6.94 -3.79 5.44
C SER A 47 -7.36 -5.17 4.91
N THR A 48 -8.00 -5.99 5.73
CA THR A 48 -8.53 -7.29 5.31
C THR A 48 -9.70 -7.13 4.35
N ILE A 49 -10.62 -6.19 4.61
CA ILE A 49 -11.73 -5.87 3.71
C ILE A 49 -11.19 -5.40 2.35
N VAL A 50 -10.21 -4.49 2.33
CA VAL A 50 -9.60 -4.01 1.08
C VAL A 50 -8.93 -5.15 0.31
N LYS A 51 -8.22 -6.05 0.99
CA LYS A 51 -7.63 -7.24 0.36
C LYS A 51 -8.69 -8.17 -0.24
N GLN A 52 -9.84 -8.33 0.42
CA GLN A 52 -10.95 -9.13 -0.12
C GLN A 52 -11.61 -8.48 -1.33
N MET A 53 -11.77 -7.15 -1.33
CA MET A 53 -12.27 -6.43 -2.51
C MET A 53 -11.37 -6.70 -3.73
N ARG A 54 -10.04 -6.69 -3.54
CA ARG A 54 -9.09 -7.03 -4.59
C ARG A 54 -9.24 -8.48 -5.08
N ILE A 55 -9.47 -9.43 -4.19
CA ILE A 55 -9.73 -10.84 -4.55
C ILE A 55 -11.00 -10.99 -5.39
N ILE A 56 -12.08 -10.32 -4.99
CA ILE A 56 -13.40 -10.49 -5.61
C ILE A 56 -13.53 -9.69 -6.92
N HIS A 57 -12.93 -8.50 -7.01
CA HIS A 57 -13.18 -7.55 -8.08
C HIS A 57 -11.97 -7.25 -8.99
N GLU A 58 -10.73 -7.54 -8.57
CA GLU A 58 -9.51 -7.18 -9.31
C GLU A 58 -8.67 -8.40 -9.72
N GLY A 59 -9.25 -9.60 -9.74
CA GLY A 59 -8.56 -10.82 -10.15
C GLY A 59 -7.53 -11.35 -9.14
N GLY A 60 -7.51 -10.80 -7.91
CA GLY A 60 -6.67 -11.29 -6.82
C GLY A 60 -5.22 -10.85 -6.86
N PHE A 61 -4.36 -11.68 -6.26
CA PHE A 61 -2.94 -11.40 -6.06
C PHE A 61 -2.08 -12.19 -7.03
N THR A 62 -1.15 -11.51 -7.70
CA THR A 62 -0.21 -12.14 -8.63
C THR A 62 0.92 -12.83 -7.86
N GLN A 63 1.72 -13.63 -8.57
CA GLN A 63 2.93 -14.20 -7.98
C GLN A 63 3.93 -13.14 -7.52
N GLU A 64 3.97 -11.98 -8.19
CA GLU A 64 4.87 -10.90 -7.80
C GLU A 64 4.40 -10.22 -6.51
N ASP A 65 3.09 -9.99 -6.36
CA ASP A 65 2.51 -9.52 -5.10
C ASP A 65 2.86 -10.47 -3.95
N ASN A 66 2.73 -11.79 -4.17
CA ASN A 66 3.03 -12.79 -3.17
C ASN A 66 4.50 -12.75 -2.73
N LYS A 67 5.44 -12.49 -3.65
CA LYS A 67 6.85 -12.30 -3.29
C LYS A 67 7.05 -11.07 -2.41
N GLN A 68 6.33 -9.99 -2.67
CA GLN A 68 6.37 -8.77 -1.85
C GLN A 68 5.76 -9.00 -0.45
N PHE A 69 4.78 -9.91 -0.31
CA PHE A 69 4.21 -10.26 0.99
C PHE A 69 5.09 -11.19 1.84
N LYS A 70 5.95 -12.01 1.23
CA LYS A 70 6.86 -12.93 1.97
C LYS A 70 7.64 -12.24 3.12
N PRO A 71 8.36 -11.13 2.90
CA PRO A 71 9.08 -10.47 3.99
C PRO A 71 8.14 -9.96 5.10
N VAL A 72 6.92 -9.54 4.75
CA VAL A 72 5.90 -9.13 5.73
C VAL A 72 5.48 -10.31 6.60
N VAL A 73 5.26 -11.48 6.00
CA VAL A 73 4.92 -12.71 6.74
C VAL A 73 6.06 -13.08 7.70
N TYR A 74 7.31 -13.08 7.23
CA TYR A 74 8.46 -13.38 8.10
C TYR A 74 8.60 -12.39 9.26
N SER A 75 8.47 -11.09 8.97
CA SER A 75 8.51 -10.05 10.00
C SER A 75 7.42 -10.24 11.05
N ASN A 76 6.18 -10.49 10.61
CA ASN A 76 5.05 -10.72 11.51
C ASN A 76 5.24 -11.97 12.38
N THR A 77 5.77 -13.07 11.81
CA THR A 77 6.03 -14.30 12.56
C THR A 77 7.07 -14.08 13.66
N ILE A 78 8.19 -13.43 13.32
CA ILE A 78 9.26 -13.15 14.29
C ILE A 78 8.75 -12.20 15.39
N GLN A 79 8.05 -11.13 15.01
CA GLN A 79 7.48 -10.18 15.97
C GLN A 79 6.45 -10.85 16.89
N SER A 80 5.60 -11.72 16.35
CA SER A 80 4.60 -12.45 17.13
C SER A 80 5.26 -13.37 18.15
N ILE A 81 6.29 -14.13 17.74
CA ILE A 81 7.04 -15.00 18.66
C ILE A 81 7.73 -14.15 19.73
N ALA A 82 8.39 -13.05 19.36
CA ALA A 82 9.03 -12.16 20.34
C ALA A 82 8.02 -11.57 21.34
N ALA A 83 6.82 -11.20 20.88
CA ALA A 83 5.75 -10.73 21.75
C ALA A 83 5.28 -11.81 22.73
N ILE A 84 5.11 -13.05 22.26
CA ILE A 84 4.76 -14.20 23.12
C ILE A 84 5.84 -14.44 24.17
N LEU A 85 7.11 -14.48 23.79
CA LEU A 85 8.23 -14.72 24.74
C LEU A 85 8.30 -13.64 25.83
N ARG A 86 8.11 -12.37 25.44
CA ARG A 86 8.04 -11.26 26.42
C ARG A 86 6.84 -11.43 27.35
N ALA A 87 5.68 -11.77 26.81
CA ALA A 87 4.47 -11.99 27.61
C ALA A 87 4.63 -13.17 28.58
N MET A 88 5.28 -14.26 28.16
CA MET A 88 5.59 -15.40 29.05
C MET A 88 6.45 -14.96 30.24
N ASN A 89 7.47 -14.13 30.00
CA ASN A 89 8.29 -13.57 31.07
C ASN A 89 7.45 -12.66 32.01
N THR A 90 6.66 -11.74 31.45
CA THR A 90 5.79 -10.84 32.23
C THR A 90 4.75 -11.60 33.07
N LEU A 91 4.21 -12.70 32.55
CA LEU A 91 3.21 -13.52 33.21
C LEU A 91 3.81 -14.63 34.09
N GLY A 92 5.14 -14.78 34.11
CA GLY A 92 5.82 -15.84 34.85
C GLY A 92 5.53 -17.26 34.36
N ILE A 93 5.18 -17.42 33.08
CA ILE A 93 4.86 -18.72 32.48
C ILE A 93 6.17 -19.42 32.12
N PRO A 94 6.51 -20.57 32.74
CA PRO A 94 7.74 -21.28 32.46
C PRO A 94 7.69 -21.96 31.09
N TYR A 95 8.86 -22.14 30.48
CA TYR A 95 8.99 -22.95 29.26
C TYR A 95 8.68 -24.42 29.54
N GLY A 96 7.99 -25.07 28.61
CA GLY A 96 7.71 -26.52 28.70
C GLY A 96 8.98 -27.38 28.66
N ASN A 97 10.05 -26.89 28.02
CA ASN A 97 11.39 -27.48 28.10
C ASN A 97 12.37 -26.48 28.73
N PRO A 98 12.98 -26.80 29.89
CA PRO A 98 13.94 -25.92 30.56
C PRO A 98 15.17 -25.55 29.70
N LYS A 99 15.53 -26.38 28.71
CA LYS A 99 16.65 -26.12 27.79
C LYS A 99 16.35 -25.07 26.72
N GLN A 100 15.10 -24.63 26.60
CA GLN A 100 14.70 -23.53 25.71
C GLN A 100 14.81 -22.16 26.40
N CYS A 101 15.13 -22.15 27.70
CA CYS A 101 15.41 -20.95 28.47
C CYS A 101 16.86 -20.49 28.23
N THR A 102 17.18 -20.12 26.99
CA THR A 102 18.48 -19.51 26.66
C THR A 102 18.29 -18.47 25.57
N VAL A 103 18.12 -17.23 26.03
CA VAL A 103 18.64 -16.05 25.35
C VAL A 103 19.49 -15.29 26.35
#